data_AF-A0A3M0Z4V6-F1
#
_entry.id   AF-A0A3M0Z4V6-F1
#
_cell.length_a   1.000
_cell.length_b   1.000
_cell.length_c   1.000
_cell.angle_alpha   90.00
_cell.angle_beta   90.00
_cell.angle_gamma   90.00
#
_symmetry.space_group_name_H-M   'P 1'
#
loop_
_entity.id
_entity.type
_entity.pdbx_description
1 polymer ?
#
loop_
_entity_poly.entity_id
_entity_poly.type
_entity_poly.pdbx_seq_one_letter_code
_entity_poly.pdbx_strand_id
1 'polypeptide(L)'
;AETLWIDRDVTMGSLQNGFGSQISRFQVVISTPGGPLSITGGHPRYADHKHKLGKLKFSPMGLGCYEQNTQIGPWFVAVNILPTTELVDFCFLRISPSLRSLDTGSGDWIAYRAGDLIIAIHPLGEKWEHATIEDQPILKIYGRRCGYLIHLTRTSPQQLSAYLRERRVEFRPGNETTRVTWRDGDNRELEFQTVPARDFPGNHRGQAFIDGKPVPFSTAIYNGPYVRLRDKVLEISDGKTGFVIDVSGKLPVYRPLAQRP
;
A
#
# COMPACT_ATOMS: atom_id res chain seq x y z
N ALA A 1 13.10 3.02 3.85
CA ALA A 1 12.97 1.69 3.24
C ALA A 1 11.72 1.72 2.39
N GLU A 2 11.92 1.59 1.09
CA GLU A 2 10.88 1.70 0.07
C GLU A 2 10.71 0.32 -0.57
N THR A 3 9.46 -0.09 -0.80
CA THR A 3 9.11 -1.35 -1.47
C THR A 3 8.33 -1.03 -2.72
N LEU A 4 8.67 -1.68 -3.83
CA LEU A 4 7.94 -1.56 -5.08
C LEU A 4 7.60 -2.95 -5.63
N TRP A 5 6.35 -3.11 -6.05
CA TRP A 5 5.89 -4.25 -6.83
C TRP A 5 5.31 -3.72 -8.14
N ILE A 6 5.84 -4.21 -9.25
CA ILE A 6 5.42 -3.80 -10.59
C ILE A 6 4.96 -5.07 -11.32
N ASP A 7 3.79 -4.99 -11.92
CA ASP A 7 3.26 -5.93 -12.90
C ASP A 7 2.82 -5.14 -14.15
N ARG A 8 2.43 -5.82 -15.22
CA ARG A 8 2.10 -5.26 -16.54
C ARG A 8 1.23 -4.00 -16.48
N ASP A 9 0.20 -4.02 -15.64
CA ASP A 9 -0.83 -2.98 -15.59
C ASP A 9 -0.87 -2.26 -14.23
N VAL A 10 0.07 -2.53 -13.31
CA VAL A 10 0.00 -2.01 -11.94
C VAL A 10 1.37 -1.77 -11.32
N THR A 11 1.46 -0.69 -10.57
CA THR A 11 2.58 -0.40 -9.68
C THR A 11 2.04 -0.18 -8.27
N MET A 12 2.55 -0.95 -7.30
CA MET A 12 2.28 -0.78 -5.88
C MET A 12 3.57 -0.40 -5.16
N GLY A 13 3.60 0.80 -4.60
CA GLY A 13 4.72 1.34 -3.83
C GLY A 13 4.35 1.58 -2.38
N SER A 14 5.29 1.33 -1.48
CA SER A 14 5.17 1.69 -0.08
C SER A 14 6.47 2.22 0.52
N LEU A 15 6.32 3.16 1.46
CA LEU A 15 7.39 3.65 2.32
C LEU A 15 7.15 3.11 3.73
N GLN A 16 8.08 2.28 4.20
CA GLN A 16 7.91 1.55 5.46
C GLN A 16 8.36 2.33 6.69
N ASN A 17 9.17 3.37 6.52
CA ASN A 17 9.55 4.27 7.58
C ASN A 17 9.66 5.72 7.07
N GLY A 18 9.25 6.66 7.92
CA GLY A 18 9.23 8.07 7.60
C GLY A 18 7.85 8.56 7.20
N PHE A 19 7.53 9.76 7.66
CA PHE A 19 6.35 10.51 7.29
C PHE A 19 6.77 11.98 7.20
N GLY A 20 6.02 12.75 6.44
CA GLY A 20 6.34 14.15 6.23
C GLY A 20 5.38 14.76 5.25
N SER A 21 5.39 16.08 5.19
CA SER A 21 4.30 16.85 4.61
C SER A 21 3.92 16.54 3.16
N GLN A 22 4.84 15.92 2.44
CA GLN A 22 4.75 15.67 1.00
C GLN A 22 4.86 14.19 0.62
N ILE A 23 4.83 13.28 1.60
CA ILE A 23 5.12 11.87 1.36
C ILE A 23 3.83 11.05 1.41
N SER A 24 3.57 10.26 0.37
CA SER A 24 2.60 9.16 0.42
C SER A 24 3.33 7.90 0.87
N ARG A 25 2.81 7.22 1.91
CA ARG A 25 3.41 5.97 2.41
C ARG A 25 2.95 4.73 1.66
N PHE A 26 1.87 4.85 0.90
CA PHE A 26 1.29 3.76 0.15
C PHE A 26 0.57 4.30 -1.07
N GLN A 27 0.88 3.72 -2.23
CA GLN A 27 0.17 4.03 -3.46
C GLN A 27 0.10 2.80 -4.36
N VAL A 28 -1.09 2.53 -4.89
CA VAL A 28 -1.29 1.62 -6.01
C VAL A 28 -1.75 2.44 -7.20
N VAL A 29 -1.04 2.34 -8.32
CA VAL A 29 -1.41 2.95 -9.60
C VAL A 29 -1.71 1.84 -10.59
N ILE A 30 -2.90 1.84 -11.18
CA ILE A 30 -3.39 0.79 -12.07
C ILE A 30 -3.76 1.40 -13.41
N SER A 31 -3.25 0.83 -14.49
CA SER A 31 -3.70 1.13 -15.85
C SER A 31 -4.99 0.36 -16.15
N THR A 32 -6.05 1.08 -16.53
CA THR A 32 -7.31 0.46 -16.94
C THR A 32 -7.76 1.01 -18.29
N PRO A 33 -8.66 0.31 -19.02
CA PRO A 33 -9.23 0.83 -20.26
C PRO A 33 -9.92 2.20 -20.10
N GLY A 34 -10.42 2.52 -18.90
CA GLY A 34 -11.04 3.80 -18.58
C GLY A 34 -10.08 4.89 -18.11
N GLY A 35 -8.76 4.63 -18.14
CA GLY A 35 -7.72 5.53 -17.66
C GLY A 35 -7.02 5.04 -16.38
N PRO A 36 -6.00 5.77 -15.91
CA PRO A 36 -5.25 5.39 -14.72
C PRO A 36 -6.10 5.57 -13.46
N LEU A 37 -6.01 4.60 -12.54
CA LEU A 37 -6.61 4.65 -11.21
C LEU A 37 -5.51 4.70 -10.15
N SER A 38 -5.76 5.43 -9.07
CA SER A 38 -4.86 5.49 -7.93
C SER A 38 -5.59 5.18 -6.64
N ILE A 39 -5.01 4.31 -5.82
CA ILE A 39 -5.45 4.03 -4.44
C ILE A 39 -4.34 4.49 -3.50
N THR A 40 -4.73 5.19 -2.45
CA THR A 40 -3.85 5.69 -1.39
C THR A 40 -4.60 5.63 -0.07
N GLY A 41 -3.90 5.69 1.06
CA GLY A 41 -4.54 5.65 2.35
C GLY A 41 -3.60 5.87 3.51
N GLY A 42 -4.17 5.78 4.71
CA GLY A 42 -3.49 5.90 5.98
C GLY A 42 -4.36 6.63 7.00
N HIS A 43 -3.77 7.02 8.12
CA HIS A 43 -4.44 7.89 9.09
C HIS A 43 -4.50 9.35 8.58
N PRO A 44 -5.65 10.06 8.72
CA PRO A 44 -5.82 11.43 8.19
C PRO A 44 -5.05 12.51 8.95
N ARG A 45 -4.48 12.19 10.12
CA ARG A 45 -3.58 13.12 10.82
C ARG A 45 -2.30 13.27 10.02
N TYR A 46 -2.05 14.49 9.60
CA TYR A 46 -0.81 14.91 9.00
C TYR A 46 0.21 15.32 10.07
N ALA A 47 1.49 15.11 9.79
CA ALA A 47 2.59 15.70 10.54
C ALA A 47 3.62 16.33 9.59
N ASP A 48 4.20 17.46 10.01
CA ASP A 48 5.24 18.12 9.23
C ASP A 48 6.63 17.48 9.43
N HIS A 49 7.64 17.99 8.72
CA HIS A 49 9.02 17.52 8.82
C HIS A 49 9.68 17.78 10.18
N LYS A 50 9.03 18.55 11.07
CA LYS A 50 9.44 18.78 12.46
C LYS A 50 8.58 17.96 13.44
N HIS A 51 7.84 16.98 12.92
CA HIS A 51 6.92 16.13 13.67
C HIS A 51 5.79 16.88 14.39
N LYS A 52 5.47 18.10 13.95
CA LYS A 52 4.33 18.84 14.48
C LYS A 52 3.05 18.31 13.83
N LEU A 53 2.12 17.84 14.67
CA LEU A 53 0.80 17.42 14.24
C LEU A 53 0.03 18.60 13.63
N GLY A 54 -0.46 18.41 12.41
CA GLY A 54 -1.28 19.38 11.69
C GLY A 54 -2.76 19.06 11.79
N LYS A 55 -3.56 19.79 11.00
CA LYS A 55 -4.99 19.49 10.80
C LYS A 55 -5.16 18.13 10.10
N LEU A 56 -6.37 17.58 10.19
CA LEU A 56 -6.75 16.41 9.39
C LEU A 56 -6.67 16.75 7.91
N LYS A 57 -6.13 15.84 7.11
CA LYS A 57 -6.06 15.93 5.65
C LYS A 57 -6.40 14.58 5.05
N PHE A 58 -7.16 14.61 3.96
CA PHE A 58 -7.53 13.43 3.18
C PHE A 58 -6.84 13.39 1.81
N SER A 59 -5.85 14.28 1.64
CA SER A 59 -4.90 14.26 0.54
C SER A 59 -3.97 13.04 0.65
N PRO A 60 -3.49 12.49 -0.48
CA PRO A 60 -2.51 11.41 -0.49
C PRO A 60 -1.15 11.81 0.14
N MET A 61 -0.91 13.10 0.38
CA MET A 61 0.36 13.60 0.89
C MET A 61 0.34 13.78 2.41
N GLY A 62 1.37 13.25 3.08
CA GLY A 62 1.60 13.40 4.51
C GLY A 62 0.73 12.54 5.41
N LEU A 63 0.24 11.41 4.87
CA LEU A 63 -0.48 10.40 5.64
C LEU A 63 0.47 9.46 6.38
N GLY A 64 -0.03 8.86 7.46
CA GLY A 64 0.59 7.73 8.14
C GLY A 64 1.64 8.09 9.22
N CYS A 65 1.44 9.20 9.94
CA CYS A 65 2.19 9.48 11.16
C CYS A 65 2.05 8.37 12.23
N TYR A 66 0.92 7.66 12.23
CA TYR A 66 0.65 6.55 13.14
C TYR A 66 0.76 5.17 12.47
N GLU A 67 1.19 5.12 11.22
CA GLU A 67 1.16 3.89 10.42
C GLU A 67 2.49 3.14 10.50
N GLN A 68 2.43 1.85 10.81
CA GLN A 68 3.49 0.91 10.46
C GLN A 68 2.97 -0.01 9.35
N ASN A 69 3.83 -0.29 8.37
CA ASN A 69 3.43 -1.08 7.21
C ASN A 69 4.55 -2.01 6.74
N THR A 70 4.18 -2.96 5.89
CA THR A 70 5.10 -3.76 5.08
C THR A 70 4.43 -4.16 3.76
N GLN A 71 5.25 -4.57 2.80
CA GLN A 71 4.81 -5.08 1.52
C GLN A 71 5.63 -6.31 1.12
N ILE A 72 4.93 -7.37 0.68
CA ILE A 72 5.52 -8.63 0.22
C ILE A 72 4.86 -8.98 -1.12
N GLY A 73 5.55 -8.67 -2.22
CA GLY A 73 5.01 -8.87 -3.57
C GLY A 73 3.67 -8.13 -3.76
N PRO A 74 2.58 -8.83 -4.14
CA PRO A 74 1.26 -8.23 -4.36
C PRO A 74 0.48 -7.94 -3.07
N TRP A 75 1.08 -8.20 -1.90
CA TRP A 75 0.49 -7.96 -0.59
C TRP A 75 1.03 -6.69 0.05
N PHE A 76 0.15 -5.86 0.57
CA PHE A 76 0.48 -4.70 1.41
C PHE A 76 -0.34 -4.75 2.69
N VAL A 77 0.28 -4.52 3.84
CA VAL A 77 -0.44 -4.39 5.12
C VAL A 77 0.00 -3.13 5.82
N ALA A 78 -0.96 -2.38 6.32
CA ALA A 78 -0.76 -1.22 7.17
C ALA A 78 -1.58 -1.35 8.44
N VAL A 79 -0.97 -1.00 9.57
CA VAL A 79 -1.63 -0.86 10.87
C VAL A 79 -1.30 0.50 11.44
N ASN A 80 -2.34 1.24 11.81
CA ASN A 80 -2.31 2.51 12.48
C ASN A 80 -2.45 2.30 13.99
N ILE A 81 -1.51 2.87 14.74
CA ILE A 81 -1.39 2.74 16.19
C ILE A 81 -1.71 4.10 16.79
N LEU A 82 -3.00 4.34 17.06
CA LEU A 82 -3.48 5.66 17.48
C LEU A 82 -3.27 5.84 18.99
N PRO A 83 -2.71 6.98 19.45
CA PRO A 83 -2.72 7.32 20.87
C PRO A 83 -4.15 7.61 21.32
N THR A 84 -4.42 7.47 22.61
CA THR A 84 -5.74 7.78 23.20
C THR A 84 -6.13 9.25 23.05
N THR A 85 -5.14 10.13 22.89
CA THR A 85 -5.32 11.57 22.68
C THR A 85 -5.68 11.94 21.24
N GLU A 86 -5.61 11.01 20.29
CA GLU A 86 -5.99 11.32 18.90
C GLU A 86 -7.51 11.49 18.79
N LEU A 87 -7.94 12.54 18.08
CA LEU A 87 -9.36 12.91 17.97
C LEU A 87 -10.14 11.99 17.04
N VAL A 88 -9.44 11.37 16.09
CA VAL A 88 -10.02 10.50 15.08
C VAL A 88 -9.51 9.08 15.31
N ASP A 89 -10.42 8.12 15.31
CA ASP A 89 -10.15 6.72 15.59
C ASP A 89 -10.31 5.83 14.35
N PHE A 90 -9.99 6.36 13.16
CA PHE A 90 -10.05 5.60 11.93
C PHE A 90 -8.85 5.87 11.01
N CYS A 91 -8.53 4.87 10.20
CA CYS A 91 -7.76 5.07 8.97
C CYS A 91 -8.68 4.98 7.76
N PHE A 92 -8.18 5.42 6.60
CA PHE A 92 -8.97 5.36 5.38
C PHE A 92 -8.16 4.89 4.18
N LEU A 93 -8.87 4.36 3.18
CA LEU A 93 -8.41 4.18 1.81
C LEU A 93 -9.24 5.05 0.88
N ARG A 94 -8.59 5.80 -0.01
CA ARG A 94 -9.27 6.48 -1.13
C ARG A 94 -9.55 5.46 -2.21
N ILE A 95 -10.82 5.34 -2.58
CA ILE A 95 -11.28 4.40 -3.59
C ILE A 95 -11.79 5.22 -4.77
N SER A 96 -11.31 4.94 -5.98
CA SER A 96 -11.82 5.63 -7.16
C SER A 96 -13.31 5.32 -7.35
N PRO A 97 -14.17 6.31 -7.64
CA PRO A 97 -15.59 6.07 -7.90
C PRO A 97 -15.83 5.21 -9.15
N SER A 98 -14.84 5.10 -10.04
CA SER A 98 -14.90 4.23 -11.23
C SER A 98 -14.67 2.75 -10.92
N LEU A 99 -14.25 2.39 -9.70
CA LEU A 99 -14.05 1.00 -9.31
C LEU A 99 -15.37 0.31 -9.06
N ARG A 100 -15.58 -0.81 -9.75
CA ARG A 100 -16.76 -1.64 -9.56
C ARG A 100 -16.53 -2.59 -8.38
N SER A 101 -17.36 -2.49 -7.35
CA SER A 101 -17.39 -3.46 -6.25
C SER A 101 -17.78 -4.84 -6.77
N LEU A 102 -17.14 -5.88 -6.22
CA LEU A 102 -17.40 -7.28 -6.49
C LEU A 102 -18.00 -7.93 -5.24
N ASP A 103 -18.95 -8.83 -5.44
CA ASP A 103 -19.40 -9.71 -4.37
C ASP A 103 -18.32 -10.75 -4.08
N THR A 104 -17.83 -10.74 -2.85
CA THR A 104 -16.82 -11.67 -2.36
C THR A 104 -17.46 -12.91 -1.71
N GLY A 105 -18.77 -12.89 -1.44
CA GLY A 105 -19.45 -13.92 -0.66
C GLY A 105 -18.92 -14.09 0.77
N SER A 106 -17.99 -13.23 1.21
CA SER A 106 -17.37 -13.23 2.53
C SER A 106 -17.48 -11.82 3.10
N GLY A 107 -18.12 -11.66 4.25
CA GLY A 107 -18.31 -10.34 4.89
C GLY A 107 -17.02 -9.64 5.30
N ASP A 108 -15.89 -10.36 5.29
CA ASP A 108 -14.61 -9.89 5.81
C ASP A 108 -13.71 -9.26 4.74
N TRP A 109 -14.05 -9.47 3.45
CA TRP A 109 -13.29 -8.92 2.32
C TRP A 109 -14.15 -8.01 1.46
N ILE A 110 -13.55 -6.89 1.05
CA ILE A 110 -14.07 -5.97 0.05
C ILE A 110 -13.23 -6.15 -1.20
N ALA A 111 -13.87 -6.29 -2.37
CA ALA A 111 -13.13 -6.44 -3.62
C ALA A 111 -13.60 -5.46 -4.68
N TYR A 112 -12.67 -4.96 -5.47
CA TYR A 112 -12.92 -4.07 -6.59
C TYR A 112 -12.28 -4.60 -7.86
N ARG A 113 -12.97 -4.44 -8.99
CA ARG A 113 -12.42 -4.75 -10.31
C ARG A 113 -11.80 -3.51 -10.94
N ALA A 114 -10.57 -3.64 -11.41
CA ALA A 114 -9.81 -2.65 -12.17
C ALA A 114 -9.25 -3.29 -13.44
N GLY A 115 -10.06 -3.38 -14.49
CA GLY A 115 -9.72 -4.16 -15.69
C GLY A 115 -9.68 -5.67 -15.37
N ASP A 116 -8.52 -6.28 -15.61
CA ASP A 116 -8.26 -7.70 -15.29
C ASP A 116 -7.69 -7.90 -13.87
N LEU A 117 -7.39 -6.81 -13.16
CA LEU A 117 -6.92 -6.85 -11.80
C LEU A 117 -8.10 -6.77 -10.82
N ILE A 118 -7.99 -7.50 -9.72
CA ILE A 118 -8.86 -7.40 -8.55
C ILE A 118 -8.04 -6.82 -7.41
N ILE A 119 -8.56 -5.76 -6.80
CA ILE A 119 -8.06 -5.21 -5.55
C ILE A 119 -8.92 -5.78 -4.44
N ALA A 120 -8.37 -6.71 -3.65
CA ALA A 120 -9.02 -7.24 -2.46
C ALA A 120 -8.47 -6.51 -1.22
N ILE A 121 -9.36 -6.02 -0.38
CA ILE A 121 -9.07 -5.30 0.86
C ILE A 121 -9.71 -6.08 2.00
N HIS A 122 -8.92 -6.46 2.99
CA HIS A 122 -9.42 -6.92 4.27
C HIS A 122 -9.25 -5.78 5.27
N PRO A 123 -10.35 -5.19 5.77
CA PRO A 123 -10.28 -4.20 6.83
C PRO A 123 -9.71 -4.82 8.11
N LEU A 124 -8.82 -4.11 8.79
CA LEU A 124 -8.26 -4.52 10.07
C LEU A 124 -8.76 -3.53 11.12
N GLY A 125 -9.84 -3.83 11.81
CA GLY A 125 -10.45 -2.88 12.74
C GLY A 125 -11.76 -3.39 13.32
N GLU A 126 -12.41 -2.55 14.11
CA GLU A 126 -13.66 -2.89 14.80
C GLU A 126 -14.86 -2.84 13.85
N LYS A 127 -14.84 -1.86 12.94
CA LYS A 127 -15.88 -1.61 11.95
C LYS A 127 -15.27 -0.96 10.72
N TRP A 128 -15.90 -1.13 9.58
CA TRP A 128 -15.61 -0.35 8.38
C TRP A 128 -16.89 0.13 7.70
N GLU A 129 -16.77 1.18 6.89
CA GLU A 129 -17.87 1.67 6.04
C GLU A 129 -17.35 2.44 4.83
N HIS A 130 -18.11 2.43 3.74
CA HIS A 130 -17.94 3.38 2.66
C HIS A 130 -18.46 4.74 3.08
N ALA A 131 -17.68 5.79 2.84
CA ALA A 131 -18.04 7.16 3.14
C ALA A 131 -17.55 8.09 2.03
N THR A 132 -17.97 9.35 2.10
CA THR A 132 -17.48 10.41 1.22
C THR A 132 -16.85 11.50 2.06
N ILE A 133 -15.65 11.95 1.67
CA ILE A 133 -14.99 13.12 2.26
C ILE A 133 -14.47 14.00 1.12
N GLU A 134 -14.82 15.29 1.14
CA GLU A 134 -14.44 16.24 0.07
C GLU A 134 -14.84 15.72 -1.32
N ASP A 135 -16.05 15.15 -1.43
CA ASP A 135 -16.60 14.51 -2.64
C ASP A 135 -15.79 13.32 -3.18
N GLN A 136 -14.87 12.78 -2.38
CA GLN A 136 -14.07 11.63 -2.73
C GLN A 136 -14.57 10.39 -1.98
N PRO A 137 -14.83 9.26 -2.67
CA PRO A 137 -15.19 8.02 -2.00
C PRO A 137 -13.99 7.49 -1.21
N ILE A 138 -14.26 7.09 0.02
CA ILE A 138 -13.28 6.46 0.88
C ILE A 138 -13.88 5.21 1.55
N LEU A 139 -13.01 4.30 1.92
CA LEU A 139 -13.30 3.25 2.88
C LEU A 139 -12.72 3.69 4.23
N LYS A 140 -13.57 3.92 5.23
CA LYS A 140 -13.16 4.17 6.61
C LYS A 140 -13.08 2.86 7.38
N ILE A 141 -12.05 2.72 8.20
CA ILE A 141 -11.82 1.55 9.05
C ILE A 141 -11.53 2.05 10.45
N TYR A 142 -12.45 1.80 11.37
CA TYR A 142 -12.48 2.30 12.73
C TYR A 142 -11.72 1.40 13.70
N GLY A 143 -11.20 2.01 14.76
CA GLY A 143 -10.46 1.41 15.86
C GLY A 143 -9.18 2.17 16.19
N ARG A 144 -8.77 2.11 17.46
CA ARG A 144 -7.47 2.69 17.91
C ARG A 144 -6.25 1.90 17.44
N ARG A 145 -6.49 0.67 17.00
CA ARG A 145 -5.56 -0.20 16.27
C ARG A 145 -6.30 -0.60 15.01
N CYS A 146 -6.17 0.18 13.94
CA CYS A 146 -6.92 -0.02 12.71
C CYS A 146 -6.00 -0.01 11.49
N GLY A 147 -6.43 -0.57 10.38
CA GLY A 147 -5.57 -0.77 9.22
C GLY A 147 -6.26 -1.51 8.09
N TYR A 148 -5.46 -2.00 7.17
CA TYR A 148 -5.95 -2.77 6.04
C TYR A 148 -4.86 -3.69 5.50
N LEU A 149 -5.28 -4.87 5.05
CA LEU A 149 -4.49 -5.76 4.21
C LEU A 149 -5.04 -5.63 2.77
N ILE A 150 -4.14 -5.38 1.82
CA ILE A 150 -4.44 -5.27 0.39
C ILE A 150 -3.74 -6.41 -0.33
N HIS A 151 -4.49 -7.03 -1.24
CA HIS A 151 -4.00 -8.01 -2.19
C HIS A 151 -4.43 -7.64 -3.60
N LEU A 152 -3.46 -7.60 -4.51
CA LEU A 152 -3.69 -7.44 -5.94
C LEU A 152 -3.61 -8.81 -6.62
N THR A 153 -4.70 -9.26 -7.23
CA THR A 153 -4.79 -10.59 -7.87
C THR A 153 -5.51 -10.55 -9.21
N ARG A 154 -5.30 -11.58 -10.04
CA ARG A 154 -6.01 -11.81 -11.31
C ARG A 154 -6.93 -13.02 -11.26
N THR A 155 -7.26 -13.50 -10.05
CA THR A 155 -8.24 -14.56 -9.85
C THR A 155 -9.55 -14.21 -10.56
N SER A 156 -10.17 -15.20 -11.21
CA SER A 156 -11.46 -14.97 -11.86
C SER A 156 -12.54 -14.55 -10.84
N PRO A 157 -13.49 -13.66 -11.19
CA PRO A 157 -14.57 -13.28 -10.27
C PRO A 157 -15.36 -14.48 -9.71
N GLN A 158 -15.51 -15.55 -10.51
CA GLN A 158 -16.20 -16.78 -10.11
C GLN A 158 -15.45 -17.55 -9.01
N GLN A 159 -14.11 -17.49 -9.00
CA GLN A 159 -13.27 -18.15 -8.01
C GLN A 159 -12.91 -17.25 -6.83
N LEU A 160 -13.19 -15.94 -6.92
CA LEU A 160 -12.75 -14.94 -5.95
C LEU A 160 -13.17 -15.29 -4.51
N SER A 161 -14.42 -15.71 -4.31
CA SER A 161 -14.92 -16.05 -2.98
C SER A 161 -14.19 -17.22 -2.33
N ALA A 162 -13.94 -18.29 -3.10
CA ALA A 162 -13.19 -19.44 -2.61
C ALA A 162 -11.72 -19.05 -2.36
N TYR A 163 -11.14 -18.31 -3.31
CA TYR A 163 -9.79 -17.81 -3.22
C TYR A 163 -9.55 -16.99 -1.95
N LEU A 164 -10.38 -15.99 -1.65
CA LEU A 164 -10.20 -15.13 -0.47
C LEU A 164 -10.45 -15.86 0.85
N ARG A 165 -11.39 -16.83 0.89
CA ARG A 165 -11.65 -17.64 2.09
C ARG A 165 -10.44 -18.48 2.52
N GLU A 166 -9.65 -18.97 1.58
CA GLU A 166 -8.44 -19.73 1.86
C GLU A 166 -7.33 -18.88 2.51
N ARG A 167 -7.35 -17.55 2.31
CA ARG A 167 -6.28 -16.66 2.79
C ARG A 167 -6.40 -16.27 4.27
N ARG A 168 -7.43 -16.76 4.98
CA ARG A 168 -7.70 -16.61 6.43
C ARG A 168 -6.85 -15.54 7.11
N VAL A 169 -7.40 -14.33 7.20
CA VAL A 169 -6.72 -13.22 7.86
C VAL A 169 -7.06 -13.24 9.34
N GLU A 170 -6.06 -13.14 10.18
CA GLU A 170 -6.23 -12.98 11.62
C GLU A 170 -5.59 -11.66 12.06
N PHE A 171 -6.38 -10.85 12.75
CA PHE A 171 -5.95 -9.57 13.30
C PHE A 171 -5.97 -9.61 14.83
N ARG A 172 -4.80 -9.50 15.44
CA ARG A 172 -4.62 -9.50 16.90
C ARG A 172 -4.09 -8.13 17.34
N PRO A 173 -4.97 -7.16 17.65
CA PRO A 173 -4.54 -5.89 18.21
C PRO A 173 -3.98 -6.10 19.62
N GLY A 174 -2.80 -5.55 19.89
CA GLY A 174 -2.19 -5.54 21.22
C GLY A 174 -1.82 -4.14 21.66
N ASN A 175 -1.55 -4.00 22.96
CA ASN A 175 -1.19 -2.71 23.55
C ASN A 175 0.16 -2.21 23.03
N GLU A 176 1.15 -3.10 23.00
CA GLU A 176 2.52 -2.83 22.54
C GLU A 176 2.74 -3.26 21.09
N THR A 177 2.24 -4.45 20.74
CA THR A 177 2.43 -5.08 19.44
C THR A 177 1.11 -5.57 18.88
N THR A 178 0.79 -5.14 17.67
CA THR A 178 -0.31 -5.68 16.87
C THR A 178 0.24 -6.66 15.85
N ARG A 179 -0.45 -7.80 15.69
CA ARG A 179 -0.08 -8.85 14.73
C ARG A 179 -1.18 -9.05 13.69
N VAL A 180 -0.76 -9.23 12.44
CA VAL A 180 -1.62 -9.63 11.33
C VAL A 180 -1.00 -10.88 10.70
N THR A 181 -1.77 -11.97 10.57
CA THR A 181 -1.34 -13.19 9.87
C THR A 181 -2.30 -13.52 8.75
N TRP A 182 -1.79 -13.99 7.62
CA TRP A 182 -2.59 -14.42 6.48
C TRP A 182 -1.84 -15.47 5.65
N ARG A 183 -2.52 -16.12 4.71
CA ARG A 183 -1.89 -17.03 3.75
C ARG A 183 -1.80 -16.41 2.36
N ASP A 184 -0.82 -16.81 1.57
CA ASP A 184 -0.63 -16.31 0.21
C ASP A 184 -1.14 -17.25 -0.89
N GLY A 185 -0.72 -17.02 -2.14
CA GLY A 185 -1.01 -17.88 -3.29
C GLY A 185 -0.46 -19.30 -3.15
N ASP A 186 0.70 -19.42 -2.52
CA ASP A 186 1.51 -20.63 -2.40
C ASP A 186 1.30 -21.35 -1.05
N ASN A 187 0.27 -20.93 -0.30
CA ASN A 187 -0.08 -21.44 1.02
C ASN A 187 1.03 -21.24 2.08
N ARG A 188 1.92 -20.25 1.87
CA ARG A 188 2.87 -19.79 2.89
C ARG A 188 2.17 -18.91 3.90
N GLU A 189 2.63 -18.97 5.14
CA GLU A 189 2.15 -18.08 6.20
C GLU A 189 2.91 -16.76 6.13
N LEU A 190 2.17 -15.67 5.94
CA LEU A 190 2.68 -14.31 5.98
C LEU A 190 2.27 -13.68 7.30
N GLU A 191 3.22 -13.01 7.95
CA GLU A 191 2.96 -12.31 9.21
C GLU A 191 3.53 -10.89 9.14
N PHE A 192 2.78 -9.97 9.73
CA PHE A 192 3.23 -8.62 10.05
C PHE A 192 3.07 -8.36 11.55
N GLN A 193 4.11 -7.80 12.17
CA GLN A 193 4.08 -7.33 13.55
C GLN A 193 4.47 -5.85 13.60
N THR A 194 3.70 -5.05 14.32
CA THR A 194 4.15 -3.70 14.67
C THR A 194 5.23 -3.77 15.74
N VAL A 195 6.12 -2.78 15.76
CA VAL A 195 7.09 -2.62 16.85
C VAL A 195 6.62 -1.51 17.79
N PRO A 196 6.93 -1.58 19.10
CA PRO A 196 6.68 -0.48 20.02
C PRO A 196 7.35 0.81 19.53
N ALA A 197 6.57 1.88 19.40
CA ALA A 197 7.04 3.19 19.00
C ALA A 197 7.33 4.05 20.23
N ARG A 198 8.51 4.69 20.27
CA ARG A 198 8.86 5.66 21.33
C ARG A 198 8.45 7.08 20.97
N ASP A 199 8.28 7.33 19.67
CA ASP A 199 7.79 8.57 19.10
C ASP A 199 6.57 8.29 18.20
N PHE A 200 6.54 8.84 16.98
CA PHE A 200 5.49 8.57 16.02
C PHE A 200 5.66 7.17 15.42
N PRO A 201 4.63 6.30 15.44
CA PRO A 201 4.70 4.97 14.85
C PRO A 201 5.19 4.95 13.40
N GLY A 202 4.90 5.99 12.61
CA GLY A 202 5.41 6.13 11.23
C GLY A 202 6.94 6.20 11.11
N ASN A 203 7.68 6.58 12.15
CA ASN A 203 9.14 6.51 12.15
C ASN A 203 9.66 5.08 12.31
N HIS A 204 8.81 4.19 12.80
CA HIS A 204 9.16 2.82 13.08
C HIS A 204 8.70 1.91 11.95
N ARG A 205 9.54 0.94 11.63
CA ARG A 205 9.23 -0.09 10.66
C ARG A 205 8.69 -1.31 11.39
N GLY A 206 7.55 -1.82 10.94
CA GLY A 206 7.07 -3.12 11.41
C GLY A 206 7.96 -4.26 10.92
N GLN A 207 7.73 -5.46 11.44
CA GLN A 207 8.46 -6.66 11.08
C GLN A 207 7.57 -7.54 10.21
N ALA A 208 8.17 -8.16 9.20
CA ALA A 208 7.49 -9.06 8.29
C ALA A 208 8.13 -10.45 8.36
N PHE A 209 7.32 -11.49 8.26
CA PHE A 209 7.78 -12.87 8.29
C PHE A 209 7.12 -13.70 7.19
N ILE A 210 7.85 -14.68 6.68
CA ILE A 210 7.36 -15.73 5.79
C ILE A 210 7.69 -17.07 6.45
N ASP A 211 6.67 -17.87 6.75
CA ASP A 211 6.79 -19.15 7.45
C ASP A 211 7.63 -19.03 8.75
N GLY A 212 7.32 -18.00 9.54
CA GLY A 212 8.01 -17.67 10.79
C GLY A 212 9.43 -17.10 10.63
N LYS A 213 9.96 -16.97 9.42
CA LYS A 213 11.30 -16.42 9.18
C LYS A 213 11.22 -14.93 8.86
N PRO A 214 12.03 -14.07 9.50
CA PRO A 214 12.00 -12.65 9.24
C PRO A 214 12.43 -12.34 7.80
N VAL A 215 11.70 -11.45 7.13
CA VAL A 215 12.05 -10.96 5.81
C VAL A 215 13.13 -9.88 5.94
N PRO A 216 14.34 -10.07 5.39
CA PRO A 216 15.37 -9.04 5.43
C PRO A 216 14.97 -7.88 4.52
N PHE A 217 15.00 -6.67 5.09
CA PHE A 217 14.67 -5.42 4.39
C PHE A 217 15.91 -4.76 3.74
N SER A 218 17.03 -5.48 3.60
CA SER A 218 18.29 -4.98 3.02
C SER A 218 18.41 -5.21 1.52
N THR A 219 17.41 -5.81 0.89
CA THR A 219 17.38 -6.03 -0.55
C THR A 219 16.88 -4.76 -1.21
N ALA A 220 17.57 -4.23 -2.22
CA ALA A 220 17.00 -3.20 -3.09
C ALA A 220 15.69 -3.76 -3.68
N ILE A 221 14.56 -3.19 -3.27
CA ILE A 221 13.23 -3.78 -3.47
C ILE A 221 12.65 -3.33 -4.82
N TYR A 222 13.36 -3.60 -5.89
CA TYR A 222 12.87 -3.39 -7.25
C TYR A 222 12.56 -4.76 -7.85
N ASN A 223 11.30 -5.18 -7.82
CA ASN A 223 10.84 -6.39 -8.52
C ASN A 223 10.37 -6.10 -9.97
N GLY A 224 10.69 -4.91 -10.49
CA GLY A 224 10.45 -4.55 -11.87
C GLY A 224 11.20 -3.27 -12.25
N PRO A 225 11.30 -2.96 -13.56
CA PRO A 225 12.01 -1.77 -13.99
C PRO A 225 11.25 -0.50 -13.56
N TYR A 226 11.93 0.40 -12.86
CA TYR A 226 11.57 1.81 -12.79
C TYR A 226 11.52 2.37 -14.21
N VAL A 227 10.32 2.68 -14.68
CA VAL A 227 10.09 3.31 -15.98
C VAL A 227 9.73 4.77 -15.78
N ARG A 228 10.55 5.68 -16.30
CA ARG A 228 10.27 7.13 -16.31
C ARG A 228 10.26 7.63 -17.74
N LEU A 229 9.15 8.21 -18.18
CA LEU A 229 9.07 8.91 -19.46
C LEU A 229 8.89 10.41 -19.20
N ARG A 230 9.88 11.21 -19.61
CA ARG A 230 9.82 12.67 -19.52
C ARG A 230 10.51 13.29 -20.73
N ASP A 231 9.91 14.33 -21.31
CA ASP A 231 10.52 15.11 -22.40
C ASP A 231 11.03 14.23 -23.57
N LYS A 232 10.27 13.17 -23.91
CA LYS A 232 10.62 12.15 -24.92
C LYS A 232 11.85 11.29 -24.57
N VAL A 233 12.21 11.22 -23.30
CA VAL A 233 13.29 10.37 -22.78
C VAL A 233 12.67 9.31 -21.86
N LEU A 234 12.82 8.04 -22.25
CA LEU A 234 12.39 6.87 -21.49
C LEU A 234 13.57 6.30 -20.71
N GLU A 235 13.49 6.25 -19.39
CA GLU A 235 14.48 5.62 -18.52
C GLU A 235 13.89 4.33 -17.96
N ILE A 236 14.64 3.24 -18.02
CA ILE A 236 14.26 1.92 -17.52
C ILE A 236 15.39 1.45 -16.59
N SER A 237 15.09 1.16 -15.32
CA SER A 237 16.10 0.83 -14.32
C SER A 237 15.63 -0.19 -13.30
N ASP A 238 16.45 -1.16 -12.92
CA ASP A 238 16.16 -2.06 -11.79
C ASP A 238 16.63 -1.48 -10.44
N GLY A 239 17.01 -0.20 -10.43
CA GLY A 239 17.55 0.51 -9.27
C GLY A 239 19.04 0.26 -8.98
N LYS A 240 19.71 -0.63 -9.73
CA LYS A 240 21.17 -0.80 -9.74
C LYS A 240 21.78 -0.45 -11.09
N THR A 241 21.11 -0.86 -12.15
CA THR A 241 21.49 -0.68 -13.54
C THR A 241 20.25 -0.27 -14.35
N GLY A 242 20.48 0.32 -15.51
CA GLY A 242 19.38 0.73 -16.36
C GLY A 242 19.85 1.24 -17.70
N PHE A 243 18.89 1.64 -18.53
CA PHE A 243 19.14 2.25 -19.82
C PHE A 243 18.14 3.38 -20.08
N VAL A 244 18.56 4.29 -20.96
CA VAL A 244 17.80 5.45 -21.41
C VAL A 244 17.58 5.31 -22.91
N ILE A 245 16.36 5.53 -23.35
CA ILE A 245 15.96 5.66 -24.75
C ILE A 245 15.52 7.10 -24.96
N ASP A 246 16.32 7.88 -25.67
CA ASP A 246 15.97 9.24 -26.08
C ASP A 246 15.33 9.19 -27.48
N VAL A 247 14.05 9.53 -27.56
CA VAL A 247 13.28 9.59 -28.83
C VAL A 247 12.94 11.04 -29.23
N SER A 248 13.68 12.02 -28.71
CA SER A 248 13.50 13.43 -29.07
C SER A 248 14.00 13.77 -30.47
N GLY A 249 14.92 12.96 -31.02
CA GLY A 249 15.52 13.12 -32.35
C GLY A 249 14.80 12.33 -33.46
N LYS A 250 15.42 12.28 -34.64
CA LYS A 250 14.90 11.52 -35.80
C LYS A 250 14.96 10.00 -35.62
N LEU A 251 15.89 9.51 -34.79
CA LEU A 251 16.09 8.10 -34.47
C LEU A 251 16.24 7.95 -32.96
N PRO A 252 15.75 6.85 -32.36
CA PRO A 252 15.99 6.54 -30.95
C PRO A 252 17.48 6.38 -30.64
N VAL A 253 17.93 7.01 -29.54
CA VAL A 253 19.31 6.87 -29.02
C VAL A 253 19.29 6.11 -27.70
N TYR A 254 20.06 5.03 -27.61
CA TYR A 254 20.15 4.15 -26.45
C TYR A 254 21.45 4.39 -25.68
N ARG A 255 21.39 4.51 -24.36
CA ARG A 255 22.57 4.63 -23.49
C ARG A 255 22.35 4.04 -22.11
N PRO A 256 23.40 3.60 -21.38
CA PRO A 256 23.26 3.22 -19.97
C PRO A 256 22.69 4.36 -19.12
N LEU A 257 21.87 4.02 -18.13
CA LEU A 257 21.43 4.98 -17.13
C LEU A 257 22.61 5.33 -16.24
N ALA A 258 22.97 6.62 -16.19
CA ALA A 258 24.07 7.09 -15.35
C ALA A 258 23.79 6.71 -13.89
N GLN A 259 24.75 6.04 -13.26
CA GLN A 259 24.68 5.79 -11.82
C GLN A 259 24.66 7.15 -11.12
N ARG A 260 23.59 7.42 -10.36
CA ARG A 260 23.60 8.59 -9.49
C ARG A 260 24.68 8.37 -8.42
N PRO A 261 25.53 9.37 -8.15
CA PRO A 261 26.51 9.28 -7.07
C PRO A 261 25.84 9.07 -5.72
#